data_AF-A0A9R1AKB3-F1
#
_entry.id   AF-A0A9R1AKB3-F1
#
_cell.length_a   1.000
_cell.length_b   1.000
_cell.length_c   1.000
_cell.angle_alpha   90.00
_cell.angle_beta   90.00
_cell.angle_gamma   90.00
#
_symmetry.space_group_name_H-M   'P 1'
#
loop_
_entity.id
_entity.type
_entity.pdbx_description
1 polymer ?
#
loop_
_entity_poly.entity_id
_entity_poly.type
_entity_poly.pdbx_seq_one_letter_code
_entity_poly.pdbx_strand_id
1 'polypeptide(L)'
;MDGVSAVVSCVGGFGSNSQMFKLNGTANINAIRVAAEKGIKRFVYVSAADFGLVNYLLQGYYEGKRAAEAELLSKFTYGGVILRPGFIHGTRRVGSVNIPLGLVGSPMQMVLQNAKPLTRLPLVGPMLTPPVSATSVAKVAVRAATDPVFPPGIVDVYGIMRYSEQKHHKAMRPQLRPQIL
;
A
#
# COMPACT_ATOMS: atom_id res chain seq x y z
N MET A 1 -20.42 -4.36 9.55
CA MET A 1 -19.71 -3.27 8.84
C MET A 1 -20.68 -2.10 8.63
N ASP A 2 -21.64 -1.92 9.52
CA ASP A 2 -22.69 -0.92 9.34
C ASP A 2 -22.09 0.48 9.59
N GLY A 3 -22.34 1.41 8.69
CA GLY A 3 -21.74 2.75 8.71
C GLY A 3 -20.33 2.85 8.11
N VAL A 4 -19.76 1.78 7.54
CA VAL A 4 -18.46 1.84 6.85
C VAL A 4 -18.62 2.37 5.43
N SER A 5 -17.95 3.48 5.11
CA SER A 5 -17.98 4.10 3.77
C SER A 5 -16.89 3.56 2.82
N ALA A 6 -15.75 3.15 3.37
CA ALA A 6 -14.61 2.61 2.63
C ALA A 6 -13.75 1.70 3.52
N VAL A 7 -12.99 0.79 2.90
CA VAL A 7 -12.02 -0.08 3.59
C VAL A 7 -10.61 0.22 3.08
N VAL A 8 -9.63 0.20 3.97
CA VAL A 8 -8.20 0.24 3.63
C VAL A 8 -7.54 -1.00 4.21
N SER A 9 -7.03 -1.88 3.35
CA SER A 9 -6.26 -3.05 3.79
C SER A 9 -4.75 -2.79 3.70
N CYS A 10 -4.10 -2.90 4.85
CA CYS A 10 -2.64 -2.89 5.01
C CYS A 10 -2.13 -4.26 5.52
N VAL A 11 -2.93 -5.32 5.36
CA VAL A 11 -2.58 -6.66 5.85
C VAL A 11 -1.46 -7.24 4.98
N GLY A 12 -0.36 -7.59 5.63
CA GLY A 12 0.75 -8.27 5.01
C GLY A 12 1.70 -8.83 6.07
N GLY A 13 2.48 -9.82 5.68
CA GLY A 13 3.42 -10.48 6.58
C GLY A 13 4.42 -11.32 5.82
N PHE A 14 5.51 -11.63 6.50
CA PHE A 14 6.58 -12.46 5.97
C PHE A 14 6.72 -13.75 6.78
N GLY A 15 7.21 -14.81 6.15
CA GLY A 15 7.32 -16.13 6.76
C GLY A 15 7.63 -17.19 5.71
N SER A 16 7.15 -18.42 5.90
CA SER A 16 7.22 -19.44 4.85
C SER A 16 6.40 -19.03 3.63
N ASN A 17 6.70 -19.58 2.45
CA ASN A 17 5.98 -19.26 1.22
C ASN A 17 4.45 -19.40 1.37
N SER A 18 3.99 -20.50 1.98
CA SER A 18 2.56 -20.73 2.27
C SER A 18 1.96 -19.71 3.24
N GLN A 19 2.69 -19.34 4.30
CA GLN A 19 2.24 -18.30 5.24
C GLN A 19 2.13 -16.95 4.54
N MET A 20 3.11 -16.60 3.70
CA MET A 20 3.08 -15.37 2.92
C MET A 20 1.90 -15.34 1.97
N PHE A 21 1.60 -16.43 1.27
CA PHE A 21 0.43 -16.48 0.39
C PHE A 21 -0.88 -16.31 1.17
N LYS A 22 -1.02 -16.99 2.32
CA LYS A 22 -2.21 -16.86 3.17
C LYS A 22 -2.41 -15.44 3.70
N LEU A 23 -1.34 -14.82 4.20
CA LEU A 23 -1.40 -13.47 4.80
C LEU A 23 -1.57 -12.37 3.76
N ASN A 24 -0.79 -12.42 2.66
CA ASN A 24 -0.81 -11.37 1.65
C ASN A 24 -1.89 -11.58 0.57
N GLY A 25 -2.35 -12.81 0.38
CA GLY A 25 -3.41 -13.19 -0.57
C GLY A 25 -4.72 -13.52 0.10
N THR A 26 -4.85 -14.73 0.65
CA THR A 26 -6.13 -15.28 1.16
C THR A 26 -6.84 -14.34 2.12
N ALA A 27 -6.13 -13.76 3.09
CA ALA A 27 -6.72 -12.82 4.05
C ALA A 27 -7.29 -11.57 3.36
N ASN A 28 -6.54 -10.99 2.41
CA ASN A 28 -6.97 -9.82 1.65
C ASN A 28 -8.13 -10.12 0.71
N ILE A 29 -8.09 -11.26 0.01
CA ILE A 29 -9.19 -11.75 -0.85
C ILE A 29 -10.48 -11.89 -0.05
N ASN A 30 -10.41 -12.49 1.14
CA ASN A 30 -11.57 -12.64 2.01
C ASN A 30 -12.10 -11.28 2.48
N ALA A 31 -11.21 -10.35 2.86
CA ALA A 31 -11.61 -9.00 3.25
C ALA A 31 -12.31 -8.25 2.10
N ILE A 32 -11.80 -8.38 0.87
CA ILE A 32 -12.40 -7.82 -0.35
C ILE A 32 -13.80 -8.39 -0.58
N ARG A 33 -13.95 -9.72 -0.51
CA ARG A 33 -15.24 -10.40 -0.71
C ARG A 33 -16.27 -9.96 0.31
N VAL A 34 -15.93 -9.98 1.60
CA VAL A 34 -16.82 -9.55 2.67
C VAL A 34 -17.20 -8.07 2.51
N ALA A 35 -16.25 -7.22 2.13
CA ALA A 35 -16.54 -5.81 1.90
C ALA A 35 -17.52 -5.61 0.73
N ALA A 36 -17.34 -6.34 -0.37
CA ALA A 36 -18.22 -6.32 -1.52
C ALA A 36 -19.63 -6.85 -1.17
N GLU A 37 -19.73 -7.95 -0.43
CA GLU A 37 -21.01 -8.52 0.04
C GLU A 37 -21.77 -7.54 0.96
N LYS A 38 -21.05 -6.73 1.74
CA LYS A 38 -21.63 -5.68 2.58
C LYS A 38 -21.94 -4.38 1.83
N GLY A 39 -21.76 -4.34 0.51
CA GLY A 39 -22.10 -3.18 -0.31
C GLY A 39 -21.19 -1.97 -0.12
N ILE A 40 -19.98 -2.17 0.41
CA ILE A 40 -18.99 -1.10 0.51
C ILE A 40 -18.62 -0.67 -0.90
N LYS A 41 -18.56 0.65 -1.12
CA LYS A 41 -18.35 1.20 -2.48
C LYS A 41 -16.88 1.37 -2.84
N ARG A 42 -16.00 1.40 -1.83
CA ARG A 42 -14.60 1.77 -2.02
C ARG A 42 -13.67 0.92 -1.16
N PHE A 43 -12.63 0.40 -1.79
CA PHE A 43 -11.65 -0.46 -1.14
C PHE A 43 -10.26 -0.10 -1.63
N VAL A 44 -9.38 0.22 -0.70
CA VAL A 44 -7.98 0.56 -0.95
C VAL A 44 -7.11 -0.57 -0.46
N TYR A 45 -6.22 -1.07 -1.31
CA TYR A 45 -5.29 -2.14 -0.95
C TYR A 45 -3.84 -1.68 -1.07
N VAL A 46 -3.07 -1.82 0.00
CA VAL A 46 -1.63 -1.56 0.01
C VAL A 46 -0.88 -2.83 -0.43
N SER A 47 -0.58 -2.88 -1.73
CA SER A 47 0.19 -3.93 -2.38
C SER A 47 1.70 -3.66 -2.28
N ALA A 48 2.48 -4.02 -3.28
CA ALA A 48 3.91 -3.75 -3.39
C ALA A 48 4.28 -3.54 -4.86
N ALA A 49 5.23 -2.65 -5.11
CA ALA A 49 5.93 -2.61 -6.38
C ALA A 49 6.69 -3.92 -6.60
N ASP A 50 6.89 -4.27 -7.86
CA ASP A 50 7.62 -5.47 -8.23
C ASP A 50 9.12 -5.22 -8.07
N PHE A 51 9.83 -6.10 -7.37
CA PHE A 51 11.27 -5.99 -7.13
C PHE A 51 12.02 -7.18 -7.74
N GLY A 52 11.74 -7.52 -9.00
CA GLY A 52 12.58 -8.38 -9.84
C GLY A 52 13.16 -9.59 -9.11
N LEU A 53 14.47 -9.58 -8.83
CA LEU A 53 15.20 -10.68 -8.16
C LEU A 53 14.59 -11.10 -6.80
N VAL A 54 13.96 -10.19 -6.07
CA VAL A 54 13.35 -10.48 -4.76
C VAL A 54 12.10 -11.35 -4.92
N ASN A 55 11.48 -11.38 -6.09
CA ASN A 55 10.32 -12.24 -6.35
C ASN A 55 10.66 -13.72 -6.20
N TYR A 56 11.88 -14.14 -6.58
CA TYR A 56 12.31 -15.53 -6.44
C TYR A 56 12.41 -15.96 -4.98
N LEU A 57 12.77 -15.05 -4.07
CA LEU A 57 12.88 -15.32 -2.64
C LEU A 57 11.53 -15.19 -1.93
N LEU A 58 10.65 -14.31 -2.42
CA LEU A 58 9.38 -13.95 -1.80
C LEU A 58 8.18 -14.31 -2.69
N GLN A 59 8.24 -15.44 -3.39
CA GLN A 59 7.23 -15.83 -4.38
C GLN A 59 5.81 -15.82 -3.79
N GLY A 60 5.58 -16.49 -2.65
CA GLY A 60 4.26 -16.52 -2.01
C GLY A 60 3.76 -15.15 -1.53
N TYR A 61 4.66 -14.20 -1.25
CA TYR A 61 4.28 -12.82 -0.93
C TYR A 61 3.75 -12.10 -2.17
N TYR A 62 4.48 -12.14 -3.29
CA TYR A 62 4.06 -11.46 -4.52
C TYR A 62 2.85 -12.14 -5.16
N GLU A 63 2.81 -13.47 -5.24
CA GLU A 63 1.65 -14.21 -5.74
C GLU A 63 0.40 -13.92 -4.92
N GLY A 64 0.51 -13.91 -3.59
CA GLY A 64 -0.58 -13.53 -2.71
C GLY A 64 -1.06 -12.10 -2.99
N LYS A 65 -0.14 -11.14 -3.10
CA LYS A 65 -0.48 -9.75 -3.44
C LYS A 65 -1.16 -9.63 -4.80
N ARG A 66 -0.65 -10.30 -5.85
CA ARG A 66 -1.26 -10.30 -7.19
C ARG A 66 -2.64 -10.92 -7.20
N ALA A 67 -2.86 -12.00 -6.46
CA ALA A 67 -4.17 -12.64 -6.34
C ALA A 67 -5.20 -11.70 -5.67
N ALA A 68 -4.78 -10.99 -4.61
CA ALA A 68 -5.63 -9.98 -3.96
C ALA A 68 -5.91 -8.78 -4.88
N GLU A 69 -4.93 -8.33 -5.67
CA GLU A 69 -5.11 -7.28 -6.68
C GLU A 69 -6.16 -7.66 -7.72
N ALA A 70 -6.09 -8.89 -8.25
CA ALA A 70 -7.04 -9.39 -9.24
C ALA A 70 -8.47 -9.48 -8.67
N GLU A 71 -8.63 -10.00 -7.45
CA GLU A 71 -9.94 -10.04 -6.78
C GLU A 71 -10.49 -8.62 -6.54
N LEU A 72 -9.64 -7.67 -6.14
CA LEU A 72 -10.07 -6.28 -5.92
C LEU A 72 -10.58 -5.64 -7.21
N LEU A 73 -9.86 -5.77 -8.33
CA LEU A 73 -10.28 -5.22 -9.62
C LEU A 73 -11.58 -5.87 -10.13
N SER A 74 -11.79 -7.15 -9.81
CA SER A 74 -13.02 -7.88 -10.14
C SER A 74 -14.22 -7.40 -9.32
N LYS A 75 -14.08 -7.25 -7.99
CA LYS A 75 -15.21 -6.90 -7.10
C LYS A 75 -15.48 -5.41 -6.99
N PHE A 76 -14.47 -4.56 -7.21
CA PHE A 76 -14.56 -3.10 -7.05
C PHE A 76 -14.13 -2.37 -8.33
N THR A 77 -14.77 -2.67 -9.46
CA THR A 77 -14.42 -2.08 -10.78
C THR A 77 -14.37 -0.54 -10.77
N TYR A 78 -15.26 0.10 -10.02
CA TYR A 78 -15.37 1.57 -9.95
C TYR A 78 -14.83 2.21 -8.67
N GLY A 79 -14.38 1.40 -7.70
CA GLY A 79 -14.00 1.88 -6.36
C GLY A 79 -12.78 1.20 -5.76
N GLY A 80 -12.12 0.32 -6.50
CA GLY A 80 -10.93 -0.40 -6.09
C GLY A 80 -9.69 0.41 -6.40
N VAL A 81 -8.86 0.68 -5.38
CA VAL A 81 -7.58 1.38 -5.54
C VAL A 81 -6.46 0.51 -5.01
N ILE A 82 -5.44 0.27 -5.82
CA ILE A 82 -4.27 -0.53 -5.46
C ILE A 82 -3.07 0.39 -5.37
N LEU A 83 -2.48 0.50 -4.19
CA LEU A 83 -1.22 1.22 -4.01
C LEU A 83 -0.07 0.22 -4.15
N ARG A 84 0.84 0.45 -5.11
CA ARG A 84 2.07 -0.33 -5.28
C ARG A 84 3.29 0.52 -4.87
N PRO A 85 3.53 0.69 -3.56
CA PRO A 85 4.66 1.46 -3.09
C PRO A 85 5.98 0.74 -3.35
N GLY A 86 7.05 1.53 -3.47
CA GLY A 86 8.42 1.05 -3.38
C GLY A 86 8.77 0.70 -1.94
N PHE A 87 10.06 0.73 -1.60
CA PHE A 87 10.48 0.46 -0.24
C PHE A 87 9.90 1.50 0.72
N ILE A 88 9.05 1.08 1.66
CA ILE A 88 8.44 2.01 2.62
C ILE A 88 9.42 2.30 3.74
N HIS A 89 9.70 3.57 3.99
CA HIS A 89 10.51 4.02 5.12
C HIS A 89 9.70 4.94 6.06
N GLY A 90 10.14 5.05 7.30
CA GLY A 90 9.52 5.90 8.32
C GLY A 90 9.97 5.53 9.72
N THR A 91 9.36 6.11 10.74
CA THR A 91 9.61 5.76 12.14
C THR A 91 8.36 5.09 12.74
N ARG A 92 8.53 3.91 13.33
CA ARG A 92 7.54 3.23 14.15
C ARG A 92 7.74 3.69 15.58
N ARG A 93 6.76 4.39 16.14
CA ARG A 93 6.75 4.70 17.57
C ARG A 93 6.23 3.47 18.32
N VAL A 94 7.07 2.86 19.17
CA VAL A 94 6.67 1.78 20.07
C VAL A 94 6.82 2.32 21.49
N GLY A 95 5.69 2.63 22.14
CA GLY A 95 5.70 3.35 23.42
C GLY A 95 6.21 4.80 23.28
N SER A 96 7.19 5.19 24.09
CA SER A 96 7.83 6.51 24.05
C SER A 96 9.00 6.61 23.06
N VAL A 97 9.39 5.50 22.40
CA VAL A 97 10.60 5.43 21.57
C VAL A 97 10.25 5.42 20.08
N ASN A 98 10.90 6.29 19.30
CA ASN A 98 10.80 6.32 17.84
C ASN A 98 11.83 5.36 17.24
N ILE A 99 11.38 4.21 16.74
CA ILE A 99 12.23 3.20 16.09
C ILE A 99 12.15 3.39 14.57
N PRO A 100 13.26 3.66 13.86
CA PRO A 100 13.24 3.71 12.39
C PRO A 100 12.80 2.36 11.81
N LEU A 101 11.73 2.35 11.00
CA LEU A 101 11.17 1.18 10.30
C LEU A 101 12.20 0.47 9.39
N GLY A 102 13.36 1.09 9.10
CA GLY A 102 14.44 0.46 8.35
C GLY A 102 15.20 -0.63 9.13
N LEU A 103 15.22 -0.56 10.47
CA LEU A 103 16.00 -1.45 11.34
C LEU A 103 15.20 -2.64 11.89
N VAL A 104 13.87 -2.56 11.91
CA VAL A 104 12.99 -3.61 12.43
C VAL A 104 12.12 -4.13 11.29
N GLY A 105 12.61 -5.14 10.58
CA GLY A 105 11.82 -5.87 9.59
C GLY A 105 11.80 -5.27 8.19
N SER A 106 12.86 -4.54 7.79
CA SER A 106 13.03 -4.23 6.38
C SER A 106 13.08 -5.54 5.57
N PRO A 107 12.37 -5.65 4.44
CA PRO A 107 12.48 -6.79 3.54
C PRO A 107 13.94 -7.15 3.22
N MET A 108 14.82 -6.15 3.20
CA MET A 108 16.26 -6.30 3.02
C MET A 108 16.95 -7.08 4.15
N GLN A 109 16.55 -6.90 5.41
CA GLN A 109 17.08 -7.70 6.52
C GLN A 109 16.64 -9.16 6.40
N MET A 110 15.41 -9.42 5.95
CA MET A 110 14.96 -10.78 5.65
C MET A 110 15.68 -11.39 4.45
N VAL A 111 15.86 -10.63 3.37
CA VAL A 111 16.69 -11.07 2.23
C VAL A 111 18.09 -11.39 2.74
N LEU A 112 18.73 -10.51 3.52
CA LEU A 112 20.08 -10.72 4.04
C LEU A 112 20.18 -11.93 5.00
N GLN A 113 19.16 -12.16 5.83
CA GLN A 113 19.08 -13.33 6.71
C GLN A 113 18.85 -14.63 5.93
N ASN A 114 18.09 -14.59 4.83
CA ASN A 114 17.86 -15.73 3.96
C ASN A 114 18.93 -15.87 2.83
N ALA A 115 19.87 -14.93 2.70
CA ALA A 115 20.82 -14.85 1.57
C ALA A 115 22.27 -15.29 1.86
N LYS A 116 22.64 -15.82 3.03
CA LYS A 116 24.02 -16.34 3.24
C LYS A 116 24.14 -17.85 2.97
N PRO A 117 25.15 -18.34 2.21
CA PRO A 117 26.03 -17.70 1.22
C PRO A 117 25.74 -18.27 -0.18
N LEU A 118 24.71 -17.76 -0.87
CA LEU A 118 24.53 -18.03 -2.30
C LEU A 118 25.23 -16.93 -3.10
N THR A 119 26.54 -17.12 -3.30
CA THR A 119 27.46 -16.33 -4.14
C THR A 119 27.11 -16.32 -5.63
N ARG A 120 25.83 -16.50 -6.01
CA ARG A 120 25.38 -16.61 -7.41
C ARG A 120 24.13 -15.81 -7.75
N LEU A 121 23.76 -14.80 -6.97
CA LEU A 121 22.72 -13.87 -7.40
C LEU A 121 23.37 -12.80 -8.31
N PRO A 122 23.01 -12.70 -9.61
CA PRO A 122 23.55 -11.68 -10.48
C PRO A 122 23.16 -10.30 -9.92
N LEU A 123 24.17 -9.50 -9.60
CA LEU A 123 24.10 -8.24 -8.87
C LEU A 123 23.45 -7.08 -9.66
N VAL A 124 22.68 -7.39 -10.71
CA VAL A 124 22.18 -6.43 -11.69
C VAL A 124 20.71 -6.72 -11.97
N GLY A 125 19.84 -6.14 -11.13
CA GLY A 125 18.39 -6.11 -11.30
C GLY A 125 17.83 -4.93 -10.51
N PRO A 126 16.81 -4.22 -11.01
CA PRO A 126 16.64 -2.80 -10.74
C PRO A 126 16.24 -2.52 -9.29
N MET A 127 17.19 -2.02 -8.50
CA MET A 127 16.96 -1.25 -7.28
C MET A 127 16.53 0.20 -7.67
N LEU A 128 15.62 0.32 -8.65
CA LEU A 128 15.24 1.59 -9.30
C LEU A 128 13.86 2.10 -8.84
N THR A 129 13.15 1.37 -7.99
CA THR A 129 11.91 1.86 -7.39
C THR A 129 12.27 2.74 -6.19
N PRO A 130 11.94 4.05 -6.23
CA PRO A 130 12.36 4.95 -5.18
C PRO A 130 11.68 4.58 -3.85
N PRO A 131 12.38 4.76 -2.72
CA PRO A 131 11.76 4.58 -1.41
C PRO A 131 10.65 5.62 -1.21
N VAL A 132 9.58 5.23 -0.52
CA VAL A 132 8.42 6.09 -0.25
C VAL A 132 8.17 6.17 1.24
N SER A 133 7.81 7.35 1.75
CA SER A 133 7.50 7.49 3.17
C SER A 133 6.17 6.79 3.52
N ALA A 134 6.10 6.15 4.70
CA ALA A 134 4.86 5.58 5.22
C ALA A 134 3.75 6.64 5.30
N THR A 135 4.10 7.88 5.60
CA THR A 135 3.20 9.03 5.62
C THR A 135 2.62 9.33 4.23
N SER A 136 3.43 9.27 3.16
CA SER A 136 2.93 9.47 1.79
C SER A 136 1.94 8.38 1.39
N VAL A 137 2.25 7.11 1.67
CA VAL A 137 1.33 5.99 1.40
C VAL A 137 0.03 6.17 2.18
N ALA A 138 0.11 6.53 3.47
CA ALA A 138 -1.07 6.76 4.30
C ALA A 138 -1.94 7.92 3.79
N LYS A 139 -1.35 9.06 3.41
CA LYS A 139 -2.08 10.19 2.83
C LYS A 139 -2.84 9.80 1.57
N VAL A 140 -2.17 9.07 0.67
CA VAL A 140 -2.80 8.62 -0.58
C VAL A 140 -3.87 7.57 -0.31
N ALA A 141 -3.66 6.66 0.64
CA ALA A 141 -4.67 5.68 1.03
C ALA A 141 -5.93 6.32 1.60
N VAL A 142 -5.79 7.30 2.50
CA VAL A 142 -6.92 8.06 3.04
C VAL A 142 -7.63 8.82 1.93
N ARG A 143 -6.90 9.54 1.09
CA ARG A 143 -7.50 10.27 -0.04
C ARG A 143 -8.24 9.32 -0.98
N ALA A 144 -7.64 8.19 -1.32
CA ALA A 144 -8.26 7.16 -2.15
C ALA A 144 -9.52 6.56 -1.52
N ALA A 145 -9.62 6.54 -0.19
CA ALA A 145 -10.78 6.04 0.55
C ALA A 145 -11.90 7.10 0.71
N THR A 146 -11.57 8.38 0.82
CA THR A 146 -12.54 9.44 1.17
C THR A 146 -12.91 10.37 0.02
N ASP A 147 -12.04 10.55 -0.97
CA ASP A 147 -12.25 11.48 -2.07
C ASP A 147 -13.05 10.80 -3.19
N PRO A 148 -14.31 11.21 -3.46
CA PRO A 148 -15.15 10.56 -4.47
C PRO A 148 -14.57 10.63 -5.87
N VAL A 149 -13.77 11.65 -6.19
CA VAL A 149 -13.16 11.83 -7.51
C VAL A 149 -11.81 11.13 -7.66
N PHE A 150 -11.30 10.47 -6.62
CA PHE A 150 -10.07 9.70 -6.74
C PHE A 150 -10.28 8.51 -7.68
N PRO A 151 -9.46 8.37 -8.74
CA PRO A 151 -9.70 7.37 -9.77
C PRO A 151 -9.45 5.95 -9.26
N PRO A 152 -10.26 4.96 -9.66
CA PRO A 152 -9.98 3.56 -9.41
C PRO A 152 -8.77 3.08 -10.22
N GLY A 153 -8.18 1.96 -9.79
CA GLY A 153 -7.07 1.30 -10.48
C GLY A 153 -5.77 1.28 -9.67
N ILE A 154 -4.65 1.12 -10.39
CA ILE A 154 -3.32 0.97 -9.78
C ILE A 154 -2.65 2.34 -9.69
N VAL A 155 -2.18 2.68 -8.50
CA VAL A 155 -1.31 3.83 -8.21
C VAL A 155 0.07 3.28 -7.88
N ASP A 156 1.01 3.48 -8.80
CA ASP A 156 2.40 3.09 -8.63
C ASP A 156 3.17 4.05 -7.71
N VAL A 157 4.47 3.80 -7.57
CA VAL A 157 5.38 4.58 -6.71
C VAL A 157 5.34 6.08 -7.04
N TYR A 158 5.40 6.43 -8.32
CA TYR A 158 5.39 7.82 -8.78
C TYR A 158 4.02 8.47 -8.58
N GLY A 159 2.94 7.72 -8.81
CA GLY A 159 1.58 8.14 -8.48
C GLY A 159 1.43 8.45 -7.00
N ILE A 160 1.95 7.60 -6.11
CA ILE A 160 1.91 7.83 -4.66
C ILE A 160 2.64 9.12 -4.29
N MET A 161 3.85 9.34 -4.84
CA MET A 161 4.60 10.58 -4.60
C MET A 161 3.78 11.80 -5.04
N ARG A 162 3.26 11.78 -6.28
CA ARG A 162 2.47 12.87 -6.85
C ARG A 162 1.19 13.17 -6.06
N TYR A 163 0.42 12.15 -5.70
CA TYR A 163 -0.83 12.34 -4.94
C TYR A 163 -0.57 12.77 -3.49
N SER A 164 0.60 12.45 -2.93
CA SER A 164 0.97 12.86 -1.58
C SER A 164 1.38 14.33 -1.46
N GLU A 165 1.85 14.93 -2.57
CA GLU A 165 2.25 16.35 -2.66
C GLU A 165 1.09 17.29 -2.98
N GLN A 166 0.03 16.77 -3.63
CA GLN A 166 -1.18 17.53 -3.92
C GLN A 166 -1.90 17.92 -2.62
N LYS A 167 -1.61 19.12 -2.11
CA LYS A 167 -2.36 19.75 -1.02
C LYS A 167 -3.84 19.89 -1.42
N HIS A 168 -4.73 19.64 -0.47
CA HIS A 168 -6.15 19.98 -0.57
C HIS A 168 -6.31 21.45 -0.99
N HIS A 169 -6.63 21.71 -2.26
CA HIS A 169 -7.12 23.01 -2.70
C HIS A 169 -8.60 23.11 -2.33
N LYS A 170 -8.89 23.24 -1.02
CA LYS A 170 -10.19 23.68 -0.48
C LYS A 170 -9.97 24.28 0.91
N ALA A 171 -9.24 25.40 0.95
CA ALA A 171 -9.49 26.41 1.96
C ALA A 171 -10.48 27.41 1.34
N MET A 172 -11.71 27.36 1.84
CA MET A 172 -12.76 28.34 1.59
C MET A 172 -12.17 29.73 1.85
N ARG A 173 -12.00 30.56 0.81
CA ARG A 173 -11.74 31.99 1.02
C ARG A 173 -12.95 32.54 1.80
N PRO A 174 -12.76 33.24 2.93
CA PRO A 174 -13.83 34.06 3.44
C PRO A 174 -14.12 35.09 2.35
N GLN A 175 -15.36 35.13 1.86
CA GLN A 175 -15.85 36.30 1.13
C GLN A 175 -15.71 37.48 2.09
N LEU A 176 -14.75 38.38 1.83
CA LEU A 176 -14.78 39.71 2.43
C LEU A 176 -16.08 40.35 1.94
N ARG A 177 -17.05 40.50 2.84
CA ARG A 177 -18.17 41.40 2.61
C ARG A 177 -17.60 42.81 2.51
N PRO A 178 -17.96 43.61 1.49
CA PRO A 178 -17.67 45.03 1.53
C PRO A 178 -18.50 45.64 2.66
N GLN A 179 -17.81 46.25 3.65
CA GLN A 179 -18.48 47.17 4.55
C GLN A 179 -18.82 48.41 3.74
N ILE A 180 -20.12 48.66 3.62
CA ILE A 180 -20.66 49.92 3.14
C ILE A 180 -20.46 50.93 4.27
N LEU A 181 -19.70 51.99 4.00
CA LEU A 181 -19.90 53.32 4.57
C LEU A 181 -19.44 54.36 3.54
#